data_AF-H1Q3B6-F1
#
_entry.id   AF-H1Q3B6-F1
#
_cell.length_a   1.000
_cell.length_b   1.000
_cell.length_c   1.000
_cell.angle_alpha   90.00
_cell.angle_beta   90.00
_cell.angle_gamma   90.00
#
_symmetry.space_group_name_H-M   'P 1'
#
loop_
_entity.id
_entity.type
_entity.pdbx_description
1 polymer ?
#
loop_
_entity_poly.entity_id
_entity_poly.type
_entity_poly.pdbx_seq_one_letter_code
_entity_poly.pdbx_strand_id
1 'polypeptide(L)'
;MKRLVFIFIGLVALLGAKAQIVTTFDADANGIQWIGQRWNPSDNNVAITGCATSAADLRGKVVIPATVTSGGKTYNVTQLQERSGNGFPQPGGYSTPWDDTTPHDGLFGYSNVTEIELSEGLEEIVGPFFGRMSRIKEIRIPASVKVLWATNFYHCDSLRRVIVSPNSQLYLDGDVGPFAFNSQLEYVDLGDANLTFIDVGMMSYADAHTLFYFRNECYLDEIDRGTYGTRPRDVNVVNSTTKTCKNFIVYDGNDYFIPHAFTAEKASYDRVFSGTSSKTLYLPYPTDLPTGMVAYKLVNKDGASPQAPGYDHSFVFRALPSGTRLEAYHPYLVCVTDGAPHTLPEMHNVEIGVTPDIQTTGQPATSSPSTWIFMGTTEKIENRTASNLNAYNIKDNVWYKIDKSVSSGHVAPFRAFVRGINGASLAKYFALVLEDDENTPTAIENISETENAIKSGKYPIYTIDGKNAGNDYSILKSGEIYIVNGKKFYKF
;
A
#
# COMPACT_ATOMS: atom_id res chain seq x y z
N MET A 1 -46.48 9.07 6.26
CA MET A 1 -46.36 9.45 7.69
C MET A 1 -45.23 10.47 7.80
N LYS A 2 -45.56 11.72 8.16
CA LYS A 2 -44.61 12.81 8.33
C LYS A 2 -43.70 12.49 9.52
N ARG A 3 -42.41 12.20 9.29
CA ARG A 3 -41.44 12.04 10.37
C ARG A 3 -40.89 13.41 10.72
N LEU A 4 -41.15 13.85 11.96
CA LEU A 4 -40.52 14.99 12.60
C LEU A 4 -39.01 14.81 12.54
N VAL A 5 -38.34 15.64 11.74
CA VAL A 5 -36.90 15.87 11.86
C VAL A 5 -36.72 16.90 12.97
N PHE A 6 -36.10 16.49 14.07
CA PHE A 6 -35.58 17.43 15.04
C PHE A 6 -34.41 18.17 14.39
N ILE A 7 -34.72 19.35 13.88
CA ILE A 7 -33.77 20.39 13.52
C ILE A 7 -33.02 20.77 14.80
N PHE A 8 -31.74 20.39 14.91
CA PHE A 8 -30.79 21.06 15.81
C PHE A 8 -30.06 22.15 15.02
N ILE A 9 -30.84 23.07 14.43
CA ILE A 9 -30.32 24.33 13.88
C ILE A 9 -30.50 25.37 14.98
N GLY A 10 -29.37 25.92 15.43
CA GLY A 10 -29.28 27.23 16.07
C GLY A 10 -30.11 27.43 17.33
N LEU A 11 -29.54 27.07 18.49
CA LEU A 11 -29.87 27.78 19.73
C LEU A 11 -28.85 28.91 19.95
N VAL A 12 -28.80 29.88 19.05
CA VAL A 12 -28.43 31.26 19.44
C VAL A 12 -29.75 31.98 19.62
N ALA A 13 -30.35 31.76 20.80
CA ALA A 13 -31.46 32.55 21.26
C ALA A 13 -31.07 34.04 21.25
N LEU A 14 -31.95 34.88 20.70
CA LEU A 14 -31.89 36.33 20.82
C LEU A 14 -31.63 36.74 22.28
N LEU A 15 -30.39 37.10 22.58
CA LEU A 15 -29.98 37.86 23.76
C LEU A 15 -29.02 38.93 23.23
N GLY A 16 -29.32 40.19 23.55
CA GLY A 16 -28.82 41.39 22.87
C GLY A 16 -27.36 41.35 22.44
N ALA A 17 -27.10 41.88 21.24
CA ALA A 17 -25.77 42.00 20.63
C ALA A 17 -24.80 42.75 21.56
N LYS A 18 -24.12 42.01 22.45
CA LYS A 18 -22.86 42.45 23.02
C LYS A 18 -21.82 42.31 21.92
N ALA A 19 -21.10 43.39 21.64
CA ALA A 19 -19.96 43.35 20.74
C ALA A 19 -19.02 42.22 21.17
N GLN A 20 -18.77 41.27 20.28
CA GLN A 20 -17.84 40.17 20.49
C GLN A 20 -16.43 40.75 20.44
N ILE A 21 -15.68 40.64 21.54
CA ILE A 21 -14.31 41.15 21.64
C ILE A 21 -13.37 39.97 21.38
N VAL A 22 -12.98 39.86 20.12
CA VAL A 22 -12.00 38.88 19.69
C VAL A 22 -10.63 39.26 20.24
N THR A 23 -10.02 38.37 21.03
CA THR A 23 -8.68 38.56 21.58
C THR A 23 -7.74 37.50 21.03
N THR A 24 -6.62 37.92 20.45
CA THR A 24 -5.51 37.06 20.04
C THR A 24 -4.37 37.22 21.04
N PHE A 25 -3.69 36.12 21.38
CA PHE A 25 -2.59 36.12 22.34
C PHE A 25 -1.60 34.99 22.04
N ASP A 26 -0.32 35.21 22.38
CA ASP A 26 0.68 34.16 22.35
C ASP A 26 0.45 33.20 23.52
N ALA A 27 0.56 31.90 23.26
CA ALA A 27 0.31 30.87 24.25
C ALA A 27 1.31 29.72 24.11
N ASP A 28 1.83 29.24 25.23
CA ASP A 28 2.85 28.19 25.25
C ASP A 28 2.21 26.82 25.53
N ALA A 29 2.56 25.83 24.72
CA ALA A 29 2.30 24.41 25.00
C ALA A 29 3.22 23.50 24.19
N ASN A 30 3.64 22.39 24.79
CA ASN A 30 4.46 21.35 24.14
C ASN A 30 5.75 21.88 23.49
N GLY A 31 6.34 22.95 24.06
CA GLY A 31 7.55 23.57 23.51
C GLY A 31 7.33 24.38 22.23
N ILE A 32 6.07 24.64 21.85
CA ILE A 32 5.68 25.48 20.72
C ILE A 32 4.94 26.71 21.26
N GLN A 33 5.27 27.87 20.70
CA GLN A 33 4.52 29.11 20.94
C GLN A 33 3.39 29.19 19.91
N TRP A 34 2.17 28.99 20.38
CA TRP A 34 0.93 29.02 19.62
C TRP A 34 0.31 30.42 19.61
N ILE A 35 -0.54 30.66 18.62
CA ILE A 35 -1.39 31.84 18.53
C ILE A 35 -2.80 31.42 18.92
N GLY A 36 -3.18 31.73 20.16
CA GLY A 36 -4.51 31.48 20.70
C GLY A 36 -5.47 32.62 20.34
N GLN A 37 -6.72 32.27 20.07
CA GLN A 37 -7.80 33.22 19.85
C GLN A 37 -9.01 32.85 20.71
N ARG A 38 -9.62 33.87 21.34
CA ARG A 38 -10.89 33.74 22.07
C ARG A 38 -11.86 34.81 21.62
N TRP A 39 -13.14 34.48 21.68
CA TRP A 39 -14.19 35.32 21.12
C TRP A 39 -14.78 36.30 22.15
N ASN A 40 -14.75 35.92 23.43
CA ASN A 40 -14.99 36.81 24.56
C ASN A 40 -13.82 36.72 25.56
N PRO A 41 -13.48 37.82 26.25
CA PRO A 41 -12.41 37.83 27.25
C PRO A 41 -12.60 36.84 28.42
N SER A 42 -13.85 36.46 28.70
CA SER A 42 -14.22 35.49 29.74
C SER A 42 -14.03 34.03 29.32
N ASP A 43 -13.88 33.75 28.02
CA ASP A 43 -13.86 32.38 27.52
C ASP A 43 -12.60 31.65 28.00
N ASN A 44 -12.82 30.43 28.47
CA ASN A 44 -11.74 29.50 28.84
C ASN A 44 -11.37 28.57 27.67
N ASN A 45 -12.28 28.41 26.72
CA ASN A 45 -12.10 27.64 25.51
C ASN A 45 -11.56 28.55 24.41
N VAL A 46 -10.58 28.07 23.65
CA VAL A 46 -9.83 28.89 22.68
C VAL A 46 -9.59 28.12 21.40
N ALA A 47 -9.45 28.87 20.31
CA ALA A 47 -9.00 28.36 19.03
C ALA A 47 -7.48 28.54 18.90
N ILE A 48 -6.79 27.54 18.35
CA ILE A 48 -5.44 27.75 17.81
C ILE A 48 -5.57 28.21 16.37
N THR A 49 -4.92 29.32 16.06
CA THR A 49 -4.96 29.95 14.72
C THR A 49 -3.61 30.06 14.04
N GLY A 50 -2.56 29.66 14.75
CA GLY A 50 -1.21 29.66 14.22
C GLY A 50 -0.19 29.27 15.25
N CYS A 51 1.08 29.37 14.88
CA CYS A 51 2.20 29.31 15.80
C CYS A 51 3.27 30.30 15.36
N ALA A 52 4.06 30.79 16.30
CA ALA A 52 5.17 31.71 16.02
C ALA A 52 6.40 30.99 15.45
N THR A 53 6.45 29.66 15.59
CA THR A 53 7.49 28.82 14.99
C THR A 53 7.28 28.71 13.48
N SER A 54 8.35 28.90 12.69
CA SER A 54 8.24 28.77 11.24
C SER A 54 7.90 27.32 10.85
N ALA A 55 7.07 27.14 9.81
CA ALA A 55 6.73 25.80 9.32
C ALA A 55 7.98 24.98 8.92
N ALA A 56 9.05 25.64 8.45
CA ALA A 56 10.32 25.01 8.08
C ALA A 56 11.05 24.40 9.29
N ASP A 57 10.89 24.98 10.49
CA ASP A 57 11.53 24.52 11.73
C ASP A 57 10.76 23.38 12.41
N LEU A 58 9.46 23.25 12.12
CA LEU A 58 8.62 22.19 12.65
C LEU A 58 8.97 20.84 12.00
N ARG A 59 9.26 19.85 12.83
CA ARG A 59 9.75 18.53 12.40
C ARG A 59 9.39 17.43 13.38
N GLY A 60 9.35 16.20 12.88
CA GLY A 60 9.05 15.03 13.70
C GLY A 60 7.59 15.01 14.11
N LYS A 61 7.33 14.64 15.37
CA LYS A 61 5.97 14.59 15.94
C LYS A 61 5.58 15.95 16.53
N VAL A 62 4.41 16.45 16.15
CA VAL A 62 3.76 17.64 16.74
C VAL A 62 2.48 17.23 17.43
N VAL A 63 2.33 17.66 18.68
CA VAL A 63 1.13 17.43 19.50
C VAL A 63 0.30 18.70 19.51
N ILE A 64 -0.88 18.67 18.91
CA ILE A 64 -1.89 19.70 19.10
C ILE A 64 -2.36 19.62 20.54
N PRO A 65 -2.12 20.66 21.36
CA PRO A 65 -2.28 20.55 22.80
C PRO A 65 -3.77 20.56 23.21
N ALA A 66 -4.12 19.83 24.28
CA ALA A 66 -5.44 19.96 24.93
C ALA A 66 -5.61 21.33 25.62
N THR A 67 -4.51 21.93 26.08
CA THR A 67 -4.51 23.22 26.76
C THR A 67 -3.28 24.05 26.40
N VAL A 68 -3.43 25.37 26.43
CA VAL A 68 -2.32 26.32 26.25
C VAL A 68 -2.26 27.29 27.42
N THR A 69 -1.07 27.82 27.72
CA THR A 69 -0.88 28.78 28.82
C THR A 69 -0.44 30.14 28.31
N SER A 70 -1.06 31.22 28.79
CA SER A 70 -0.65 32.59 28.48
C SER A 70 -0.83 33.49 29.70
N GLY A 71 0.20 34.23 30.08
CA GLY A 71 0.18 35.13 31.25
C GLY A 71 -0.17 34.43 32.58
N GLY A 72 0.23 33.17 32.75
CA GLY A 72 -0.08 32.37 33.94
C GLY A 72 -1.49 31.80 34.00
N LYS A 73 -2.33 32.02 32.97
CA LYS A 73 -3.66 31.41 32.84
C LYS A 73 -3.63 30.28 31.81
N THR A 74 -4.30 29.18 32.13
CA THR A 74 -4.49 28.03 31.24
C THR A 74 -5.84 28.11 30.53
N TYR A 75 -5.84 27.73 29.25
CA TYR A 75 -7.01 27.72 28.38
C TYR A 75 -7.18 26.34 27.75
N ASN A 76 -8.42 25.89 27.57
CA ASN A 76 -8.73 24.65 26.86
C ASN A 76 -8.72 24.91 25.36
N VAL A 77 -8.05 24.06 24.61
CA VAL A 77 -8.05 24.12 23.14
C VAL A 77 -9.20 23.27 22.64
N THR A 78 -10.22 23.92 22.08
CA THR A 78 -11.42 23.25 21.57
C THR A 78 -11.54 23.37 20.06
N GLN A 79 -10.76 24.25 19.43
CA GLN A 79 -10.89 24.52 18.00
C GLN A 79 -9.51 24.72 17.34
N LEU A 80 -9.39 24.24 16.10
CA LEU A 80 -8.33 24.62 15.17
C LEU A 80 -8.96 25.38 14.02
N GLN A 81 -8.38 26.52 13.64
CA GLN A 81 -8.91 27.33 12.56
C GLN A 81 -7.78 28.09 11.88
N GLU A 82 -7.72 28.11 10.55
CA GLU A 82 -6.77 28.96 9.84
C GLU A 82 -7.11 30.45 10.11
N ARG A 83 -6.07 31.26 10.36
CA ARG A 83 -6.23 32.72 10.48
C ARG A 83 -6.55 33.34 9.11
N SER A 84 -7.83 33.41 8.75
CA SER A 84 -8.24 34.14 7.55
C SER A 84 -7.95 35.63 7.72
N GLY A 85 -7.09 36.19 6.87
CA GLY A 85 -6.99 37.63 6.71
C GLY A 85 -8.32 38.16 6.17
N ASN A 86 -9.13 38.78 7.05
CA ASN A 86 -10.37 39.50 6.73
C ASN A 86 -11.52 38.66 6.13
N GLY A 87 -12.35 38.05 6.99
CA GLY A 87 -13.70 37.60 6.64
C GLY A 87 -13.94 36.11 6.90
N PHE A 88 -14.70 35.83 7.95
CA PHE A 88 -15.17 34.49 8.29
C PHE A 88 -16.14 33.95 7.23
N PRO A 89 -16.10 32.67 6.86
CA PRO A 89 -17.31 31.91 6.61
C PRO A 89 -17.88 31.43 7.95
N GLN A 90 -19.19 31.63 8.13
CA GLN A 90 -19.95 31.08 9.26
C GLN A 90 -20.12 29.56 9.14
N PRO A 91 -20.49 28.84 10.22
CA PRO A 91 -20.97 27.46 10.13
C PRO A 91 -22.27 27.44 9.29
N GLY A 92 -22.10 27.22 7.99
CA GLY A 92 -23.15 27.40 6.99
C GLY A 92 -22.57 27.68 5.62
N GLY A 93 -22.05 26.64 4.98
CA GLY A 93 -21.82 26.59 3.54
C GLY A 93 -20.66 27.44 3.02
N TYR A 94 -19.62 26.76 2.56
CA TYR A 94 -18.72 27.31 1.55
C TYR A 94 -19.56 27.57 0.29
N SER A 95 -19.92 28.83 0.04
CA SER A 95 -20.74 29.24 -1.12
C SER A 95 -19.91 29.83 -2.27
N THR A 96 -18.60 29.91 -2.11
CA THR A 96 -17.69 30.16 -3.23
C THR A 96 -17.04 28.84 -3.60
N PRO A 97 -17.05 28.43 -4.89
CA PRO A 97 -16.17 27.38 -5.36
C PRO A 97 -14.76 27.77 -4.90
N TRP A 98 -14.08 26.89 -4.16
CA TRP A 98 -12.63 27.01 -4.02
C TRP A 98 -12.10 27.17 -5.43
N ASP A 99 -11.61 28.36 -5.77
CA ASP A 99 -10.87 28.49 -7.01
C ASP A 99 -9.61 27.63 -6.82
N ASP A 100 -9.38 26.72 -7.78
CA ASP A 100 -8.16 25.92 -7.86
C ASP A 100 -6.93 26.80 -8.18
N THR A 101 -7.08 28.15 -8.11
CA THR A 101 -6.04 29.11 -8.47
C THR A 101 -5.31 29.69 -7.26
N THR A 102 -5.85 29.54 -6.04
CA THR A 102 -5.19 29.95 -4.79
C THR A 102 -5.05 28.77 -3.82
N PRO A 103 -3.87 28.14 -3.77
CA PRO A 103 -3.53 27.18 -2.72
C PRO A 103 -3.65 27.83 -1.33
N HIS A 104 -4.58 27.37 -0.51
CA HIS A 104 -4.62 27.71 0.91
C HIS A 104 -3.75 26.73 1.69
N ASP A 105 -2.51 27.10 1.96
CA ASP A 105 -1.60 26.24 2.72
C ASP A 105 -2.07 26.13 4.18
N GLY A 106 -2.13 24.92 4.72
CA GLY A 106 -2.44 24.74 6.13
C GLY A 106 -1.34 25.29 7.03
N LEU A 107 -1.60 25.39 8.34
CA LEU A 107 -0.63 25.90 9.31
C LEU A 107 0.72 25.17 9.22
N PHE A 108 0.66 23.86 8.97
CA PHE A 108 1.83 23.00 8.83
C PHE A 108 2.17 22.66 7.38
N GLY A 109 1.58 23.39 6.43
CA GLY A 109 1.84 23.24 5.00
C GLY A 109 3.35 23.32 4.74
N TYR A 110 3.88 22.34 4.01
CA TYR A 110 5.30 22.20 3.68
C TYR A 110 6.29 22.06 4.86
N SER A 111 5.80 21.77 6.07
CA SER A 111 6.67 21.49 7.21
C SER A 111 7.41 20.15 7.09
N ASN A 112 8.40 19.93 7.96
CA ASN A 112 9.08 18.64 8.09
C ASN A 112 8.40 17.70 9.10
N VAL A 113 7.16 18.00 9.50
CA VAL A 113 6.37 17.22 10.44
C VAL A 113 5.97 15.88 9.82
N THR A 114 6.22 14.80 10.55
CA THR A 114 5.95 13.43 10.10
C THR A 114 4.79 12.78 10.85
N GLU A 115 4.35 13.38 11.96
CA GLU A 115 3.26 12.86 12.79
C GLU A 115 2.52 14.02 13.46
N ILE A 116 1.18 13.95 13.45
CA ILE A 116 0.30 14.83 14.19
C ILE A 116 -0.44 14.00 15.23
N GLU A 117 -0.38 14.44 16.49
CA GLU A 117 -1.24 13.94 17.56
C GLU A 117 -2.29 15.00 17.90
N LEU A 118 -3.57 14.64 17.76
CA LEU A 118 -4.69 15.48 18.17
C LEU A 118 -5.08 15.10 19.60
N SER A 119 -5.01 16.06 20.53
CA SER A 119 -5.39 15.81 21.91
C SER A 119 -6.90 15.68 22.10
N GLU A 120 -7.31 14.93 23.13
CA GLU A 120 -8.70 14.91 23.58
C GLU A 120 -9.16 16.30 24.05
N GLY A 121 -10.44 16.59 23.83
CA GLY A 121 -11.05 17.91 24.12
C GLY A 121 -11.07 18.86 22.93
N LEU A 122 -10.37 18.53 21.83
CA LEU A 122 -10.52 19.21 20.56
C LEU A 122 -11.88 18.85 19.94
N GLU A 123 -12.73 19.85 19.70
CA GLU A 123 -14.11 19.66 19.24
C GLU A 123 -14.30 19.96 17.75
N GLU A 124 -13.56 20.92 17.19
CA GLU A 124 -13.77 21.37 15.81
C GLU A 124 -12.46 21.70 15.09
N ILE A 125 -12.37 21.30 13.83
CA ILE A 125 -11.23 21.62 12.95
C ILE A 125 -11.76 22.28 11.69
N VAL A 126 -11.54 23.58 11.57
CA VAL A 126 -11.96 24.43 10.45
C VAL A 126 -10.84 24.53 9.42
N GLY A 127 -11.18 24.20 8.17
CA GLY A 127 -10.22 23.97 7.10
C GLY A 127 -9.52 25.23 6.59
N PRO A 128 -8.39 25.07 5.87
CA PRO A 128 -7.61 23.83 5.65
C PRO A 128 -6.41 23.70 6.61
N PHE A 129 -6.64 23.43 7.91
CA PHE A 129 -5.59 23.55 8.93
C PHE A 129 -4.37 22.63 8.74
N PHE A 130 -4.56 21.40 8.24
CA PHE A 130 -3.51 20.41 7.96
C PHE A 130 -3.27 20.18 6.47
N GLY A 131 -3.72 21.09 5.60
CA GLY A 131 -3.53 20.97 4.17
C GLY A 131 -2.05 20.97 3.77
N ARG A 132 -1.70 20.18 2.75
CA ARG A 132 -0.36 20.14 2.13
C ARG A 132 0.76 19.67 3.06
N MET A 133 0.43 18.82 4.03
CA MET A 133 1.42 18.11 4.83
C MET A 133 1.97 16.89 4.08
N SER A 134 3.01 17.10 3.28
CA SER A 134 3.55 16.09 2.36
C SER A 134 4.31 14.92 3.01
N ARG A 135 4.39 14.84 4.35
CA ARG A 135 5.21 13.86 5.08
C ARG A 135 4.45 13.05 6.14
N ILE A 136 3.23 13.44 6.51
CA ILE A 136 2.42 12.66 7.43
C ILE A 136 1.94 11.40 6.71
N LYS A 137 1.95 10.26 7.40
CA LYS A 137 1.54 8.97 6.83
C LYS A 137 0.21 8.46 7.39
N GLU A 138 -0.12 8.89 8.59
CA GLU A 138 -1.32 8.49 9.29
C GLU A 138 -1.84 9.68 10.10
N ILE A 139 -3.17 9.81 10.19
CA ILE A 139 -3.83 10.71 11.13
C ILE A 139 -4.90 9.94 11.90
N ARG A 140 -4.96 10.19 13.21
CA ARG A 140 -5.99 9.66 14.10
C ARG A 140 -6.86 10.81 14.58
N ILE A 141 -8.16 10.74 14.31
CA ILE A 141 -9.15 11.75 14.68
C ILE A 141 -9.85 11.28 15.97
N PRO A 142 -9.62 11.94 17.12
CA PRO A 142 -10.20 11.52 18.39
C PRO A 142 -11.71 11.72 18.42
N ALA A 143 -12.40 10.99 19.30
CA ALA A 143 -13.87 11.00 19.36
C ALA A 143 -14.44 12.33 19.90
N SER A 144 -13.58 13.15 20.53
CA SER A 144 -13.89 14.52 20.92
C SER A 144 -14.13 15.44 19.72
N VAL A 145 -13.48 15.20 18.56
CA VAL A 145 -13.72 15.99 17.35
C VAL A 145 -15.11 15.70 16.83
N LYS A 146 -15.97 16.71 16.84
CA LYS A 146 -17.36 16.67 16.38
C LYS A 146 -17.51 17.18 14.97
N VAL A 147 -16.66 18.12 14.55
CA VAL A 147 -16.75 18.74 13.22
C VAL A 147 -15.39 18.75 12.57
N LEU A 148 -15.31 18.17 11.38
CA LEU A 148 -14.15 18.27 10.50
C LEU A 148 -14.62 18.85 9.17
N TRP A 149 -14.29 20.11 8.94
CA TRP A 149 -14.67 20.81 7.73
C TRP A 149 -13.88 20.33 6.51
N ALA A 150 -14.40 20.64 5.32
CA ALA A 150 -13.78 20.41 4.02
C ALA A 150 -12.26 20.76 4.01
N THR A 151 -11.52 20.07 3.15
CA THR A 151 -10.10 20.32 2.81
C THR A 151 -9.08 20.30 3.96
N ASN A 152 -9.43 19.86 5.18
CA ASN A 152 -8.48 19.87 6.29
C ASN A 152 -7.19 19.07 6.07
N PHE A 153 -7.25 17.96 5.33
CA PHE A 153 -6.11 17.10 5.00
C PHE A 153 -5.97 16.94 3.48
N TYR A 154 -6.21 18.01 2.72
CA TYR A 154 -6.05 17.98 1.27
C TYR A 154 -4.57 18.02 0.85
N HIS A 155 -4.20 17.34 -0.25
CA HIS A 155 -2.82 17.31 -0.77
C HIS A 155 -1.74 16.90 0.26
N CYS A 156 -2.09 16.02 1.19
CA CYS A 156 -1.14 15.35 2.06
C CYS A 156 -0.57 14.13 1.32
N ASP A 157 0.35 14.35 0.37
CA ASP A 157 0.76 13.33 -0.62
C ASP A 157 1.40 12.05 -0.06
N SER A 158 1.82 12.04 1.21
CA SER A 158 2.31 10.84 1.91
C SER A 158 1.27 10.18 2.81
N LEU A 159 0.05 10.75 2.93
CA LEU A 159 -0.99 10.27 3.83
C LEU A 159 -1.55 8.96 3.28
N ARG A 160 -1.32 7.89 4.03
CA ARG A 160 -1.75 6.52 3.68
C ARG A 160 -2.99 6.10 4.44
N ARG A 161 -3.16 6.59 5.68
CA ARG A 161 -4.19 6.09 6.60
C ARG A 161 -4.88 7.20 7.37
N VAL A 162 -6.20 7.14 7.43
CA VAL A 162 -7.03 7.97 8.28
C VAL A 162 -7.81 7.04 9.21
N ILE A 163 -7.77 7.29 10.51
CA ILE A 163 -8.48 6.46 11.49
C ILE A 163 -9.32 7.39 12.37
N VAL A 164 -10.64 7.21 12.35
CA VAL A 164 -11.56 7.92 13.25
C VAL A 164 -11.84 7.04 14.46
N SER A 165 -11.68 7.61 15.66
CA SER A 165 -11.89 6.88 16.91
C SER A 165 -13.30 6.32 17.05
N PRO A 166 -13.46 5.16 17.71
CA PRO A 166 -14.78 4.57 17.98
C PRO A 166 -15.75 5.55 18.65
N ASN A 167 -17.03 5.41 18.31
CA ASN A 167 -18.14 6.24 18.79
C ASN A 167 -18.03 7.74 18.45
N SER A 168 -17.09 8.13 17.59
CA SER A 168 -17.05 9.51 17.09
C SER A 168 -18.38 9.90 16.45
N GLN A 169 -18.83 11.12 16.71
CA GLN A 169 -20.06 11.70 16.18
C GLN A 169 -19.76 12.68 15.03
N LEU A 170 -18.62 12.48 14.38
CA LEU A 170 -18.07 13.39 13.39
C LEU A 170 -19.12 13.78 12.35
N TYR A 171 -19.23 15.08 12.16
CA TYR A 171 -19.97 15.75 11.10
C TYR A 171 -18.98 16.07 9.99
N LEU A 172 -19.23 15.51 8.81
CA LEU A 172 -18.41 15.69 7.60
C LEU A 172 -19.28 16.34 6.52
N ASP A 173 -18.98 17.58 6.18
CA ASP A 173 -19.79 18.38 5.25
C ASP A 173 -18.90 19.16 4.28
N GLY A 174 -19.33 19.21 3.02
CA GLY A 174 -18.68 19.95 1.94
C GLY A 174 -18.46 19.12 0.68
N ASP A 175 -18.63 19.79 -0.47
CA ASP A 175 -18.44 19.24 -1.82
C ASP A 175 -17.03 18.64 -2.04
N VAL A 176 -16.02 19.19 -1.36
CA VAL A 176 -14.64 18.69 -1.37
C VAL A 176 -14.32 18.10 -0.01
N GLY A 177 -14.18 16.77 0.03
CA GLY A 177 -13.93 16.03 1.26
C GLY A 177 -12.66 16.47 2.01
N PRO A 178 -12.59 16.21 3.33
CA PRO A 178 -11.41 16.55 4.13
C PRO A 178 -10.15 15.81 3.70
N PHE A 179 -10.27 14.71 2.95
CA PHE A 179 -9.16 13.86 2.49
C PHE A 179 -8.99 13.89 0.96
N ALA A 180 -9.49 14.92 0.29
CA ALA A 180 -9.38 15.05 -1.16
C ALA A 180 -7.92 15.17 -1.64
N PHE A 181 -7.64 14.67 -2.85
CA PHE A 181 -6.34 14.80 -3.54
C PHE A 181 -5.14 14.19 -2.79
N ASN A 182 -5.38 13.13 -2.02
CA ASN A 182 -4.32 12.35 -1.38
C ASN A 182 -4.00 11.11 -2.22
N SER A 183 -2.93 11.20 -3.03
CA SER A 183 -2.66 10.15 -4.04
C SER A 183 -2.09 8.84 -3.51
N GLN A 184 -1.79 8.78 -2.21
CA GLN A 184 -1.29 7.58 -1.53
C GLN A 184 -2.27 7.07 -0.46
N LEU A 185 -3.48 7.62 -0.42
CA LEU A 185 -4.45 7.25 0.61
C LEU A 185 -4.97 5.84 0.36
N GLU A 186 -4.52 4.90 1.18
CA GLU A 186 -4.87 3.48 1.08
C GLU A 186 -6.13 3.16 1.84
N TYR A 187 -6.33 3.79 3.00
CA TYR A 187 -7.32 3.33 3.97
C TYR A 187 -7.92 4.46 4.81
N VAL A 188 -9.25 4.45 4.92
CA VAL A 188 -10.03 5.35 5.78
C VAL A 188 -10.94 4.53 6.67
N ASP A 189 -10.68 4.56 7.99
CA ASP A 189 -11.49 3.88 9.00
C ASP A 189 -12.55 4.80 9.61
N LEU A 190 -13.81 4.47 9.34
CA LEU A 190 -15.01 5.07 9.92
C LEU A 190 -15.92 3.98 10.52
N GLY A 191 -15.42 2.74 10.63
CA GLY A 191 -16.25 1.56 10.82
C GLY A 191 -16.89 1.45 12.21
N ASP A 192 -16.28 2.12 13.19
CA ASP A 192 -16.79 2.22 14.56
C ASP A 192 -17.28 3.62 14.93
N ALA A 193 -17.33 4.55 13.97
CA ALA A 193 -17.90 5.87 14.18
C ALA A 193 -19.44 5.84 14.10
N ASN A 194 -20.09 6.67 14.92
CA ASN A 194 -21.52 6.94 14.87
C ASN A 194 -21.74 8.31 14.21
N LEU A 195 -21.34 8.42 12.94
CA LEU A 195 -21.36 9.70 12.22
C LEU A 195 -22.77 10.29 12.21
N THR A 196 -22.85 11.59 12.48
CA THR A 196 -24.14 12.31 12.53
C THR A 196 -24.58 12.75 11.14
N PHE A 197 -23.62 13.07 10.28
CA PHE A 197 -23.81 13.43 8.88
C PHE A 197 -22.53 13.15 8.09
N ILE A 198 -22.68 12.70 6.85
CA ILE A 198 -21.59 12.57 5.89
C ILE A 198 -22.08 13.09 4.54
N ASP A 199 -21.37 14.08 4.02
CA ASP A 199 -21.50 14.49 2.63
C ASP A 199 -20.75 13.49 1.74
N VAL A 200 -21.35 13.14 0.60
CA VAL A 200 -20.73 12.33 -0.46
C VAL A 200 -19.42 12.96 -0.97
N GLY A 201 -19.27 14.28 -0.83
CA GLY A 201 -18.03 15.01 -1.03
C GLY A 201 -16.83 14.43 -0.27
N MET A 202 -17.05 13.74 0.86
CA MET A 202 -15.99 13.09 1.65
C MET A 202 -15.08 12.15 0.83
N MET A 203 -15.66 11.44 -0.14
CA MET A 203 -14.93 10.48 -1.00
C MET A 203 -14.48 11.11 -2.32
N SER A 204 -14.86 12.37 -2.57
CA SER A 204 -14.49 13.07 -3.79
C SER A 204 -12.98 13.23 -3.87
N TYR A 205 -12.44 12.97 -5.06
CA TYR A 205 -10.99 13.04 -5.33
C TYR A 205 -10.14 12.10 -4.49
N ALA A 206 -10.73 11.07 -3.87
CA ALA A 206 -9.98 9.89 -3.45
C ALA A 206 -9.55 9.10 -4.69
N ASP A 207 -8.38 8.47 -4.62
CA ASP A 207 -7.94 7.57 -5.68
C ASP A 207 -8.69 6.25 -5.61
N ALA A 208 -8.87 5.62 -6.77
CA ALA A 208 -9.65 4.40 -6.92
C ALA A 208 -9.16 3.24 -6.01
N HIS A 209 -7.87 3.23 -5.64
CA HIS A 209 -7.33 2.21 -4.74
C HIS A 209 -7.67 2.41 -3.26
N THR A 210 -8.21 3.57 -2.86
CA THR A 210 -8.56 3.83 -1.47
C THR A 210 -9.68 2.90 -0.98
N LEU A 211 -9.46 2.27 0.17
CA LEU A 211 -10.42 1.44 0.88
C LEU A 211 -11.10 2.23 2.00
N PHE A 212 -12.40 2.46 1.86
CA PHE A 212 -13.24 3.07 2.88
C PHE A 212 -13.95 2.00 3.71
N TYR A 213 -13.74 2.00 5.02
CA TYR A 213 -14.39 1.08 5.96
C TYR A 213 -15.45 1.82 6.76
N PHE A 214 -16.73 1.49 6.57
CA PHE A 214 -17.82 2.40 6.89
C PHE A 214 -19.05 1.71 7.50
N ARG A 215 -19.61 2.28 8.58
CA ARG A 215 -20.75 1.69 9.32
C ARG A 215 -22.13 2.00 8.76
N ASN A 216 -22.38 3.23 8.31
CA ASN A 216 -23.74 3.75 8.16
C ASN A 216 -24.42 3.30 6.86
N GLU A 217 -25.27 2.28 6.95
CA GLU A 217 -25.99 1.69 5.81
C GLU A 217 -26.77 2.70 4.96
N CYS A 218 -27.33 3.74 5.60
CA CYS A 218 -28.13 4.77 4.93
C CYS A 218 -27.38 5.52 3.81
N TYR A 219 -26.07 5.70 3.96
CA TYR A 219 -25.24 6.45 3.01
C TYR A 219 -24.60 5.55 1.95
N LEU A 220 -24.49 4.24 2.22
CA LEU A 220 -23.99 3.28 1.23
C LEU A 220 -24.91 3.20 0.01
N ASP A 221 -26.23 3.24 0.22
CA ASP A 221 -27.21 3.27 -0.88
C ASP A 221 -27.06 4.51 -1.77
N GLU A 222 -26.69 5.66 -1.20
CA GLU A 222 -26.48 6.91 -1.95
C GLU A 222 -25.18 6.89 -2.75
N ILE A 223 -24.11 6.35 -2.14
CA ILE A 223 -22.81 6.10 -2.79
C ILE A 223 -22.99 5.13 -3.98
N ASP A 224 -23.69 4.01 -3.75
CA ASP A 224 -23.90 2.97 -4.77
C ASP A 224 -24.73 3.45 -5.96
N ARG A 225 -25.66 4.39 -5.76
CA ARG A 225 -26.49 4.95 -6.85
C ARG A 225 -25.73 5.94 -7.74
N GLY A 226 -24.52 6.36 -7.35
CA GLY A 226 -23.66 7.25 -8.14
C GLY A 226 -24.31 8.60 -8.44
N THR A 227 -25.14 9.10 -7.51
CA THR A 227 -26.05 10.24 -7.75
C THR A 227 -25.36 11.61 -7.70
N TYR A 228 -24.07 11.69 -7.36
CA TYR A 228 -23.37 12.96 -7.17
C TYR A 228 -21.95 12.93 -7.79
N GLY A 229 -21.55 14.08 -8.32
CA GLY A 229 -20.43 14.25 -9.24
C GLY A 229 -19.08 13.77 -8.71
N THR A 230 -18.31 13.16 -9.62
CA THR A 230 -16.91 12.69 -9.58
C THR A 230 -16.58 11.44 -8.76
N ARG A 231 -16.47 10.30 -9.48
CA ARG A 231 -15.65 9.10 -9.17
C ARG A 231 -16.01 8.13 -8.00
N PRO A 232 -17.20 8.08 -7.37
CA PRO A 232 -17.44 7.09 -6.30
C PRO A 232 -17.48 5.63 -6.78
N ARG A 233 -17.59 5.38 -8.10
CA ARG A 233 -17.69 4.02 -8.66
C ARG A 233 -16.38 3.22 -8.65
N ASP A 234 -15.25 3.91 -8.50
CA ASP A 234 -13.94 3.28 -8.68
C ASP A 234 -13.23 2.99 -7.34
N VAL A 235 -13.72 3.54 -6.22
CA VAL A 235 -13.15 3.32 -4.87
C VAL A 235 -13.71 2.05 -4.22
N ASN A 236 -12.94 1.47 -3.29
CA ASN A 236 -13.34 0.28 -2.57
C ASN A 236 -14.12 0.66 -1.30
N VAL A 237 -15.37 0.22 -1.16
CA VAL A 237 -16.21 0.53 0.01
C VAL A 237 -16.64 -0.74 0.72
N VAL A 238 -16.22 -0.87 1.98
CA VAL A 238 -16.55 -1.99 2.85
C VAL A 238 -17.55 -1.54 3.89
N ASN A 239 -18.70 -2.21 3.93
CA ASN A 239 -19.66 -2.06 5.01
C ASN A 239 -19.10 -2.75 6.27
N SER A 240 -18.81 -1.97 7.31
CA SER A 240 -18.25 -2.47 8.56
C SER A 240 -19.25 -3.23 9.43
N THR A 241 -20.56 -3.06 9.20
CA THR A 241 -21.63 -3.77 9.91
C THR A 241 -21.80 -5.18 9.35
N THR A 242 -21.94 -5.31 8.03
CA THR A 242 -22.11 -6.60 7.37
C THR A 242 -20.79 -7.31 7.08
N LYS A 243 -19.66 -6.59 7.16
CA LYS A 243 -18.33 -7.03 6.71
C LYS A 243 -18.34 -7.45 5.24
N THR A 244 -19.02 -6.69 4.39
CA THR A 244 -19.11 -6.97 2.95
C THR A 244 -18.66 -5.79 2.09
N CYS A 245 -18.16 -6.10 0.89
CA CYS A 245 -17.83 -5.15 -0.17
C CYS A 245 -18.54 -5.59 -1.45
N LYS A 246 -19.31 -4.72 -2.10
CA LYS A 246 -20.04 -5.07 -3.33
C LYS A 246 -19.10 -5.31 -4.51
N ASN A 247 -18.09 -4.45 -4.65
CA ASN A 247 -17.12 -4.51 -5.72
C ASN A 247 -15.74 -4.13 -5.19
N PHE A 248 -14.87 -5.12 -5.02
CA PHE A 248 -13.49 -4.92 -4.58
C PHE A 248 -12.54 -5.00 -5.78
N ILE A 249 -11.99 -3.87 -6.19
CA ILE A 249 -11.04 -3.80 -7.29
C ILE A 249 -9.64 -3.61 -6.71
N VAL A 250 -8.73 -4.49 -7.10
CA VAL A 250 -7.30 -4.30 -6.91
C VAL A 250 -6.73 -3.63 -8.17
N TYR A 251 -6.14 -2.46 -7.98
CA TYR A 251 -5.44 -1.70 -9.02
C TYR A 251 -3.93 -1.97 -8.96
N ASP A 252 -3.36 -2.48 -10.04
CA ASP A 252 -1.96 -2.88 -10.12
C ASP A 252 -1.02 -1.73 -9.83
N GLY A 253 0.03 -2.02 -9.05
CA GLY A 253 1.03 -1.02 -8.67
C GLY A 253 0.60 -0.04 -7.59
N ASN A 254 -0.64 -0.09 -7.10
CA ASN A 254 -1.11 0.72 -5.97
C ASN A 254 -1.01 -0.07 -4.65
N ASP A 255 -0.77 0.64 -3.56
CA ASP A 255 -0.64 0.04 -2.23
C ASP A 255 -2.01 -0.30 -1.65
N TYR A 256 -2.11 -1.44 -0.95
CA TYR A 256 -3.32 -1.83 -0.23
C TYR A 256 -2.98 -2.33 1.16
N PHE A 257 -3.65 -1.74 2.15
CA PHE A 257 -3.63 -2.15 3.54
C PHE A 257 -5.05 -2.50 3.99
N ILE A 258 -5.25 -3.75 4.39
CA ILE A 258 -6.56 -4.29 4.79
C ILE A 258 -6.50 -4.66 6.28
N PRO A 259 -6.92 -3.77 7.20
CA PRO A 259 -6.86 -4.05 8.63
C PRO A 259 -8.04 -4.86 9.16
N HIS A 260 -9.16 -4.89 8.42
CA HIS A 260 -10.35 -5.66 8.78
C HIS A 260 -10.72 -6.62 7.67
N ALA A 261 -10.96 -7.88 8.01
CA ALA A 261 -11.43 -8.87 7.05
C ALA A 261 -12.88 -8.56 6.60
N PHE A 262 -13.18 -8.87 5.34
CA PHE A 262 -14.51 -8.74 4.75
C PHE A 262 -14.72 -9.74 3.63
N THR A 263 -15.96 -9.93 3.20
CA THR A 263 -16.31 -10.71 1.99
C THR A 263 -16.60 -9.77 0.84
N ALA A 264 -15.97 -9.99 -0.32
CA ALA A 264 -16.31 -9.27 -1.53
C ALA A 264 -17.31 -10.08 -2.37
N GLU A 265 -18.43 -9.46 -2.73
CA GLU A 265 -19.42 -10.05 -3.66
C GLU A 265 -18.80 -10.21 -5.05
N LYS A 266 -17.98 -9.24 -5.46
CA LYS A 266 -17.13 -9.25 -6.65
C LYS A 266 -15.74 -8.79 -6.29
N ALA A 267 -14.72 -9.51 -6.74
CA ALA A 267 -13.33 -9.10 -6.63
C ALA A 267 -12.63 -9.20 -7.99
N SER A 268 -11.89 -8.17 -8.39
CA SER A 268 -11.17 -8.13 -9.67
C SER A 268 -9.77 -7.54 -9.53
N TYR A 269 -8.91 -7.84 -10.50
CA TYR A 269 -7.56 -7.30 -10.60
C TYR A 269 -7.33 -6.79 -12.02
N ASP A 270 -6.87 -5.56 -12.17
CA ASP A 270 -6.77 -4.87 -13.47
C ASP A 270 -5.49 -5.20 -14.26
N ARG A 271 -4.55 -5.96 -13.68
CA ARG A 271 -3.28 -6.26 -14.35
C ARG A 271 -3.47 -7.15 -15.57
N VAL A 272 -2.88 -6.72 -16.68
CA VAL A 272 -2.70 -7.54 -17.89
C VAL A 272 -1.37 -8.28 -17.83
N PHE A 273 -1.42 -9.59 -18.05
CA PHE A 273 -0.27 -10.47 -18.18
C PHE A 273 0.00 -10.70 -19.67
N SER A 274 1.19 -10.33 -20.14
CA SER A 274 1.58 -10.44 -21.54
C SER A 274 3.02 -10.91 -21.70
N GLY A 275 3.30 -11.56 -22.83
CA GLY A 275 4.61 -12.12 -23.13
C GLY A 275 4.89 -13.40 -22.34
N THR A 276 5.83 -14.20 -22.84
CA THR A 276 6.09 -15.55 -22.30
C THR A 276 7.07 -15.57 -21.13
N SER A 277 7.64 -14.42 -20.74
CA SER A 277 8.50 -14.36 -19.57
C SER A 277 7.68 -14.39 -18.28
N SER A 278 8.23 -15.06 -17.27
CA SER A 278 7.62 -15.22 -15.96
C SER A 278 7.32 -13.88 -15.30
N LYS A 279 6.21 -13.84 -14.56
CA LYS A 279 5.79 -12.74 -13.68
C LYS A 279 5.50 -13.31 -12.30
N THR A 280 5.32 -12.44 -11.32
CA THR A 280 4.89 -12.84 -9.98
C THR A 280 3.53 -12.28 -9.64
N LEU A 281 2.82 -12.97 -8.74
CA LEU A 281 1.48 -12.65 -8.29
C LEU A 281 1.38 -12.90 -6.78
N TYR A 282 0.74 -11.97 -6.07
CA TYR A 282 0.41 -12.08 -4.65
C TYR A 282 -0.86 -11.25 -4.40
N LEU A 283 -2.03 -11.90 -4.28
CA LEU A 283 -3.31 -11.21 -4.15
C LEU A 283 -3.92 -11.38 -2.76
N PRO A 284 -4.74 -10.42 -2.29
CA PRO A 284 -5.39 -10.51 -0.98
C PRO A 284 -6.65 -11.40 -0.95
N TYR A 285 -6.98 -12.04 -2.08
CA TYR A 285 -8.11 -12.97 -2.23
C TYR A 285 -7.71 -14.15 -3.16
N PRO A 286 -8.39 -15.30 -3.07
CA PRO A 286 -8.13 -16.43 -3.94
C PRO A 286 -8.62 -16.18 -5.36
N THR A 287 -7.84 -16.57 -6.37
CA THR A 287 -8.15 -16.36 -7.79
C THR A 287 -7.95 -17.64 -8.60
N ASP A 288 -8.75 -17.80 -9.65
CA ASP A 288 -8.49 -18.82 -10.67
C ASP A 288 -7.56 -18.24 -11.76
N LEU A 289 -6.92 -19.11 -12.53
CA LEU A 289 -6.09 -18.73 -13.70
C LEU A 289 -6.83 -19.08 -15.00
N PRO A 290 -6.85 -18.19 -16.00
CA PRO A 290 -7.44 -18.51 -17.29
C PRO A 290 -6.62 -19.58 -18.04
N THR A 291 -7.28 -20.25 -19.00
CA THR A 291 -6.57 -21.08 -19.99
C THR A 291 -5.54 -20.23 -20.74
N GLY A 292 -4.36 -20.80 -21.00
CA GLY A 292 -3.24 -20.04 -21.58
C GLY A 292 -2.28 -19.45 -20.53
N MET A 293 -2.52 -19.71 -19.24
CA MET A 293 -1.60 -19.39 -18.15
C MET A 293 -1.31 -20.60 -17.27
N VAL A 294 -0.12 -20.60 -16.65
CA VAL A 294 0.31 -21.59 -15.64
C VAL A 294 0.88 -20.85 -14.42
N ALA A 295 0.55 -21.31 -13.22
CA ALA A 295 1.21 -20.91 -11.99
C ALA A 295 2.22 -21.95 -11.52
N TYR A 296 3.23 -21.47 -10.82
CA TYR A 296 4.28 -22.26 -10.22
C TYR A 296 4.39 -21.92 -8.74
N LYS A 297 4.56 -22.96 -7.92
CA LYS A 297 4.93 -22.83 -6.51
C LYS A 297 6.41 -23.09 -6.32
N LEU A 298 6.98 -22.45 -5.33
CA LEU A 298 8.35 -22.73 -4.90
C LEU A 298 8.41 -24.09 -4.20
N VAL A 299 9.38 -24.91 -4.57
CA VAL A 299 9.70 -26.17 -3.88
C VAL A 299 11.20 -26.30 -3.71
N ASN A 300 11.62 -26.96 -2.63
CA ASN A 300 12.98 -27.48 -2.54
C ASN A 300 13.16 -28.55 -3.63
N LYS A 301 14.24 -28.46 -4.42
CA LYS A 301 14.51 -29.39 -5.53
C LYS A 301 14.71 -30.82 -5.04
N ASP A 302 15.31 -30.98 -3.86
CA ASP A 302 15.74 -32.28 -3.34
C ASP A 302 14.74 -32.80 -2.30
N GLY A 303 13.68 -33.46 -2.79
CA GLY A 303 12.92 -34.40 -1.97
C GLY A 303 13.82 -35.59 -1.58
N ALA A 304 14.39 -35.56 -0.37
CA ALA A 304 15.11 -36.63 0.33
C ALA A 304 16.60 -36.88 -0.04
N SER A 305 17.53 -36.38 0.78
CA SER A 305 18.55 -37.17 1.52
C SER A 305 19.61 -36.23 2.18
N PRO A 306 19.57 -35.99 3.50
CA PRO A 306 20.45 -35.05 4.22
C PRO A 306 21.96 -35.40 4.28
N GLN A 307 22.45 -36.38 3.52
CA GLN A 307 23.78 -36.97 3.71
C GLN A 307 24.75 -36.81 2.52
N ALA A 308 24.39 -36.11 1.45
CA ALA A 308 25.33 -35.79 0.38
C ALA A 308 26.13 -34.51 0.73
N PRO A 309 27.47 -34.56 0.88
CA PRO A 309 28.27 -33.36 1.10
C PRO A 309 28.18 -32.43 -0.11
N GLY A 310 27.59 -31.24 0.07
CA GLY A 310 27.59 -30.16 -0.94
C GLY A 310 26.31 -29.97 -1.78
N TYR A 311 25.20 -30.65 -1.47
CA TYR A 311 23.94 -30.59 -2.26
C TYR A 311 22.70 -30.28 -1.39
N ASP A 312 22.49 -29.04 -0.93
CA ASP A 312 21.26 -28.70 -0.18
C ASP A 312 20.81 -27.22 -0.27
N HIS A 313 21.02 -26.55 -1.40
CA HIS A 313 20.70 -25.11 -1.52
C HIS A 313 19.92 -24.72 -2.79
N SER A 314 19.43 -25.70 -3.56
CA SER A 314 18.71 -25.41 -4.80
C SER A 314 17.20 -25.51 -4.61
N PHE A 315 16.48 -24.53 -5.15
CA PHE A 315 15.03 -24.50 -5.19
C PHE A 315 14.59 -24.36 -6.64
N VAL A 316 13.40 -24.88 -6.93
CA VAL A 316 12.79 -24.83 -8.25
C VAL A 316 11.36 -24.35 -8.12
N PHE A 317 10.81 -23.85 -9.23
CA PHE A 317 9.40 -23.49 -9.32
C PHE A 317 8.69 -24.63 -10.05
N ARG A 318 7.83 -25.37 -9.35
CA ARG A 318 7.08 -26.50 -9.91
C ARG A 318 5.69 -26.06 -10.32
N ALA A 319 5.26 -26.46 -11.51
CA ALA A 319 3.95 -26.15 -12.03
C ALA A 319 2.85 -26.65 -11.07
N LEU A 320 1.79 -25.85 -10.91
CA LEU A 320 0.57 -26.29 -10.27
C LEU A 320 -0.29 -27.06 -11.29
N PRO A 321 -1.07 -28.06 -10.86
CA PRO A 321 -2.04 -28.72 -11.73
C PRO A 321 -2.97 -27.71 -12.40
N SER A 322 -3.29 -27.93 -13.68
CA SER A 322 -4.24 -27.08 -14.40
C SER A 322 -5.58 -26.97 -13.65
N GLY A 323 -6.14 -25.76 -13.57
CA GLY A 323 -7.37 -25.46 -12.83
C GLY A 323 -7.19 -25.35 -11.31
N THR A 324 -5.95 -25.41 -10.79
CA THR A 324 -5.68 -25.13 -9.37
C THR A 324 -6.02 -23.67 -9.06
N ARG A 325 -6.92 -23.47 -8.10
CA ARG A 325 -7.23 -22.15 -7.54
C ARG A 325 -6.07 -21.66 -6.69
N LEU A 326 -5.63 -20.44 -6.95
CA LEU A 326 -4.56 -19.80 -6.19
C LEU A 326 -5.10 -19.27 -4.87
N GLU A 327 -4.32 -19.43 -3.80
CA GLU A 327 -4.68 -18.99 -2.45
C GLU A 327 -4.43 -17.49 -2.27
N ALA A 328 -5.23 -16.86 -1.41
CA ALA A 328 -4.98 -15.50 -0.95
C ALA A 328 -3.66 -15.42 -0.16
N TYR A 329 -2.98 -14.30 -0.26
CA TYR A 329 -1.73 -14.00 0.46
C TYR A 329 -0.65 -15.07 0.30
N HIS A 330 -0.63 -15.73 -0.86
CA HIS A 330 0.36 -16.74 -1.20
C HIS A 330 1.18 -16.29 -2.42
N PRO A 331 2.52 -16.35 -2.38
CA PRO A 331 3.36 -15.91 -3.48
C PRO A 331 3.41 -16.97 -4.59
N TYR A 332 3.11 -16.55 -5.83
CA TYR A 332 3.19 -17.39 -7.01
C TYR A 332 4.06 -16.77 -8.09
N LEU A 333 4.67 -17.63 -8.90
CA LEU A 333 5.17 -17.26 -10.22
C LEU A 333 4.11 -17.67 -11.25
N VAL A 334 3.84 -16.80 -12.23
CA VAL A 334 2.84 -17.02 -13.27
C VAL A 334 3.43 -16.77 -14.65
N CYS A 335 3.07 -17.61 -15.62
CA CYS A 335 3.54 -17.55 -16.99
C CYS A 335 2.37 -17.61 -17.96
N VAL A 336 2.42 -16.79 -19.02
CA VAL A 336 1.57 -16.93 -20.20
C VAL A 336 2.20 -17.98 -21.12
N THR A 337 1.43 -18.96 -21.55
CA THR A 337 1.90 -20.11 -22.34
C THR A 337 1.48 -20.07 -23.81
N ASP A 338 0.44 -19.32 -24.16
CA ASP A 338 -0.09 -19.22 -25.53
C ASP A 338 0.36 -17.96 -26.30
N GLY A 339 1.08 -17.06 -25.62
CA GLY A 339 1.58 -15.80 -26.17
C GLY A 339 0.54 -14.68 -26.27
N ALA A 340 -0.73 -14.94 -25.96
CA ALA A 340 -1.79 -13.92 -25.94
C ALA A 340 -1.77 -13.14 -24.62
N PRO A 341 -2.22 -11.88 -24.58
CA PRO A 341 -2.43 -11.16 -23.33
C PRO A 341 -3.63 -11.74 -22.56
N HIS A 342 -3.50 -11.84 -21.23
CA HIS A 342 -4.53 -12.37 -20.33
C HIS A 342 -4.78 -11.44 -19.14
N THR A 343 -5.99 -11.48 -18.59
CA THR A 343 -6.36 -10.91 -17.29
C THR A 343 -6.88 -12.01 -16.38
N LEU A 344 -6.85 -11.78 -15.07
CA LEU A 344 -7.48 -12.71 -14.14
C LEU A 344 -9.02 -12.57 -14.19
N PRO A 345 -9.78 -13.65 -13.91
CA PRO A 345 -11.23 -13.59 -13.88
C PRO A 345 -11.75 -12.75 -12.70
N GLU A 346 -12.97 -12.20 -12.86
CA GLU A 346 -13.73 -11.67 -11.73
C GLU A 346 -14.13 -12.83 -10.81
N MET A 347 -13.80 -12.70 -9.53
CA MET A 347 -14.12 -13.66 -8.49
C MET A 347 -15.39 -13.24 -7.76
N HIS A 348 -16.20 -14.21 -7.33
CA HIS A 348 -17.46 -13.94 -6.63
C HIS A 348 -17.47 -14.52 -5.23
N ASN A 349 -18.01 -13.76 -4.28
CA ASN A 349 -18.19 -14.15 -2.87
C ASN A 349 -16.91 -14.72 -2.24
N VAL A 350 -15.81 -13.97 -2.38
CA VAL A 350 -14.50 -14.36 -1.84
C VAL A 350 -14.20 -13.63 -0.54
N GLU A 351 -13.55 -14.33 0.38
CA GLU A 351 -13.03 -13.73 1.62
C GLU A 351 -11.74 -12.96 1.33
N ILE A 352 -11.68 -11.72 1.83
CA ILE A 352 -10.49 -10.89 1.88
C ILE A 352 -10.06 -10.85 3.34
N GLY A 353 -8.94 -11.51 3.65
CA GLY A 353 -8.37 -11.53 4.98
C GLY A 353 -7.66 -10.23 5.35
N VAL A 354 -7.35 -10.05 6.63
CA VAL A 354 -6.46 -8.97 7.11
C VAL A 354 -5.09 -9.12 6.45
N THR A 355 -4.50 -8.01 5.99
CA THR A 355 -3.14 -7.99 5.46
C THR A 355 -2.19 -8.58 6.49
N PRO A 356 -1.57 -9.74 6.22
CA PRO A 356 -0.70 -10.40 7.18
C PRO A 356 0.66 -9.69 7.28
N ASP A 357 1.39 -9.94 8.36
CA ASP A 357 2.81 -9.62 8.38
C ASP A 357 3.50 -10.40 7.26
N ILE A 358 4.22 -9.68 6.39
CA ILE A 358 4.94 -10.24 5.25
C ILE A 358 5.88 -11.40 5.62
N GLN A 359 6.39 -11.45 6.86
CA GLN A 359 7.25 -12.57 7.30
C GLN A 359 6.45 -13.87 7.51
N THR A 360 5.14 -13.79 7.71
CA THR A 360 4.29 -14.97 8.03
C THR A 360 3.81 -15.73 6.79
N THR A 361 3.81 -15.10 5.62
CA THR A 361 3.37 -15.72 4.35
C THR A 361 4.51 -16.18 3.46
N GLY A 362 5.75 -15.90 3.85
CA GLY A 362 6.93 -16.31 3.12
C GLY A 362 7.10 -17.82 3.07
N GLN A 363 7.35 -18.35 1.87
CA GLN A 363 7.58 -19.77 1.61
C GLN A 363 9.08 -20.08 1.63
N PRO A 364 9.58 -20.88 2.58
CA PRO A 364 10.99 -21.29 2.61
C PRO A 364 11.35 -22.07 1.35
N ALA A 365 12.48 -21.72 0.73
CA ALA A 365 12.92 -22.33 -0.52
C ALA A 365 13.84 -23.54 -0.32
N THR A 366 14.60 -23.59 0.78
CA THR A 366 15.58 -24.64 1.06
C THR A 366 15.26 -25.37 2.37
N SER A 367 15.99 -26.45 2.63
CA SER A 367 15.89 -27.22 3.89
C SER A 367 16.19 -26.35 5.12
N SER A 368 15.77 -26.82 6.30
CA SER A 368 15.88 -26.05 7.55
C SER A 368 17.31 -26.03 8.12
N PRO A 369 17.88 -24.87 8.47
CA PRO A 369 17.29 -23.53 8.32
C PRO A 369 17.37 -23.04 6.88
N SER A 370 16.26 -22.52 6.35
CA SER A 370 16.23 -22.07 4.96
C SER A 370 17.17 -20.88 4.76
N THR A 371 17.88 -20.84 3.64
CA THR A 371 18.73 -19.71 3.24
C THR A 371 18.02 -18.80 2.25
N TRP A 372 16.93 -19.25 1.64
CA TRP A 372 16.13 -18.46 0.72
C TRP A 372 14.65 -18.53 1.08
N ILE A 373 13.91 -17.47 0.79
CA ILE A 373 12.47 -17.41 1.03
C ILE A 373 11.81 -16.65 -0.13
N PHE A 374 10.66 -17.16 -0.58
CA PHE A 374 9.80 -16.51 -1.55
C PHE A 374 8.65 -15.83 -0.82
N MET A 375 8.53 -14.52 -0.99
CA MET A 375 7.55 -13.70 -0.26
C MET A 375 6.74 -12.89 -1.26
N GLY A 376 5.62 -12.32 -0.84
CA GLY A 376 4.89 -11.34 -1.62
C GLY A 376 4.34 -10.22 -0.76
N THR A 377 3.90 -9.15 -1.39
CA THR A 377 3.49 -7.92 -0.70
C THR A 377 2.27 -7.30 -1.38
N THR A 378 1.36 -6.71 -0.60
CA THR A 378 0.27 -5.85 -1.10
C THR A 378 0.63 -4.36 -1.10
N GLU A 379 1.79 -4.00 -0.53
CA GLU A 379 2.31 -2.64 -0.48
C GLU A 379 3.71 -2.58 -1.09
N LYS A 380 4.11 -1.42 -1.60
CA LYS A 380 5.41 -1.19 -2.19
C LYS A 380 6.49 -1.29 -1.12
N ILE A 381 7.53 -2.07 -1.40
CA ILE A 381 8.76 -2.08 -0.60
C ILE A 381 9.76 -1.14 -1.27
N GLU A 382 9.98 0.00 -0.65
CA GLU A 382 10.92 1.01 -1.14
C GLU A 382 12.34 0.47 -1.30
N ASN A 383 13.07 1.03 -2.26
CA ASN A 383 14.40 0.60 -2.69
C ASN A 383 15.34 0.23 -1.53
N ARG A 384 15.52 1.18 -0.61
CA ARG A 384 16.43 1.04 0.53
C ARG A 384 16.04 -0.16 1.39
N THR A 385 14.75 -0.31 1.67
CA THR A 385 14.21 -1.43 2.46
C THR A 385 14.39 -2.74 1.69
N ALA A 386 14.00 -2.80 0.42
CA ALA A 386 14.14 -3.98 -0.42
C ALA A 386 15.61 -4.45 -0.56
N SER A 387 16.54 -3.51 -0.74
CA SER A 387 17.98 -3.81 -0.82
C SER A 387 18.52 -4.34 0.51
N ASN A 388 18.12 -3.74 1.64
CA ASN A 388 18.48 -4.24 2.99
C ASN A 388 17.90 -5.63 3.28
N LEU A 389 16.77 -5.98 2.67
CA LEU A 389 16.19 -7.32 2.75
C LEU A 389 16.94 -8.34 1.90
N ASN A 390 17.91 -7.94 1.06
CA ASN A 390 18.51 -8.79 0.02
C ASN A 390 17.46 -9.35 -0.96
N ALA A 391 16.48 -8.52 -1.34
CA ALA A 391 15.41 -8.89 -2.25
C ALA A 391 15.88 -8.95 -3.71
N TYR A 392 15.21 -9.80 -4.49
CA TYR A 392 15.41 -9.98 -5.92
C TYR A 392 14.08 -9.92 -6.66
N ASN A 393 14.02 -9.13 -7.72
CA ASN A 393 12.88 -9.10 -8.63
C ASN A 393 13.16 -9.98 -9.86
N ILE A 394 12.12 -10.59 -10.40
CA ILE A 394 12.23 -11.31 -11.66
C ILE A 394 11.99 -10.38 -12.85
N LYS A 395 12.84 -10.52 -13.88
CA LYS A 395 12.64 -9.93 -15.20
C LYS A 395 13.23 -10.89 -16.25
N ASP A 396 12.49 -11.15 -17.31
CA ASP A 396 12.95 -12.00 -18.43
C ASP A 396 13.53 -13.35 -17.97
N ASN A 397 12.83 -14.00 -17.02
CA ASN A 397 13.21 -15.28 -16.40
C ASN A 397 14.56 -15.25 -15.64
N VAL A 398 15.01 -14.07 -15.21
CA VAL A 398 16.21 -13.88 -14.39
C VAL A 398 15.84 -13.12 -13.12
N TRP A 399 16.30 -13.61 -11.97
CA TRP A 399 16.19 -12.94 -10.69
C TRP A 399 17.34 -11.95 -10.54
N TYR A 400 17.03 -10.67 -10.41
CA TYR A 400 18.00 -9.58 -10.24
C TYR A 400 17.94 -9.02 -8.83
N LYS A 401 19.11 -8.91 -8.19
CA LYS A 401 19.21 -8.29 -6.86
C LYS A 401 18.81 -6.82 -6.93
N ILE A 402 18.01 -6.37 -5.96
CA ILE A 402 17.70 -4.95 -5.80
C ILE A 402 18.91 -4.23 -5.17
N ASP A 403 19.53 -3.35 -5.94
CA ASP A 403 20.68 -2.55 -5.55
C ASP A 403 20.24 -1.14 -5.16
N LYS A 404 20.61 -0.71 -3.94
CA LYS A 404 20.32 0.63 -3.41
C LYS A 404 20.85 1.79 -4.28
N SER A 405 21.82 1.53 -5.17
CA SER A 405 22.36 2.52 -6.10
C SER A 405 21.49 2.73 -7.35
N VAL A 406 20.58 1.81 -7.65
CA VAL A 406 19.68 1.89 -8.81
C VAL A 406 18.37 2.52 -8.35
N SER A 407 18.15 3.80 -8.63
CA SER A 407 17.00 4.57 -8.10
C SER A 407 15.62 3.95 -8.39
N SER A 408 15.47 3.19 -9.47
CA SER A 408 14.23 2.48 -9.83
C SER A 408 14.01 1.16 -9.09
N GLY A 409 14.97 0.68 -8.30
CA GLY A 409 14.83 -0.56 -7.53
C GLY A 409 13.72 -0.46 -6.48
N HIS A 410 12.76 -1.37 -6.48
CA HIS A 410 11.71 -1.50 -5.45
C HIS A 410 11.01 -2.85 -5.66
N VAL A 411 10.25 -3.33 -4.68
CA VAL A 411 9.25 -4.38 -4.93
C VAL A 411 7.89 -3.68 -5.07
N ALA A 412 7.25 -3.83 -6.22
CA ALA A 412 5.92 -3.24 -6.45
C ALA A 412 4.82 -4.03 -5.71
N PRO A 413 3.68 -3.39 -5.40
CA PRO A 413 2.50 -4.07 -4.88
C PRO A 413 2.06 -5.27 -5.73
N PHE A 414 1.47 -6.26 -5.08
CA PHE A 414 0.97 -7.51 -5.66
C PHE A 414 2.04 -8.32 -6.41
N ARG A 415 3.32 -8.06 -6.11
CA ARG A 415 4.45 -8.85 -6.60
C ARG A 415 4.92 -9.80 -5.51
N ALA A 416 5.38 -10.95 -5.98
CA ALA A 416 6.25 -11.81 -5.20
C ALA A 416 7.72 -11.59 -5.58
N PHE A 417 8.62 -11.88 -4.65
CA PHE A 417 10.07 -11.72 -4.77
C PHE A 417 10.78 -12.75 -3.91
N VAL A 418 12.01 -13.11 -4.29
CA VAL A 418 12.87 -13.97 -3.46
C VAL A 418 13.86 -13.12 -2.70
N ARG A 419 14.26 -13.56 -1.51
CA ARG A 419 15.36 -12.91 -0.76
C ARG A 419 16.25 -13.92 -0.08
N GLY A 420 17.51 -13.53 0.11
CA GLY A 420 18.46 -14.28 0.92
C GLY A 420 18.27 -13.99 2.41
N ILE A 421 18.27 -15.05 3.21
CA ILE A 421 18.20 -15.06 4.68
C ILE A 421 19.32 -15.97 5.22
N ASN A 422 19.54 -15.97 6.54
CA ASN A 422 20.44 -16.93 7.22
C ASN A 422 21.82 -17.14 6.56
N GLY A 423 22.46 -16.07 6.09
CA GLY A 423 23.80 -16.13 5.50
C GLY A 423 23.87 -16.61 4.05
N ALA A 424 22.76 -16.56 3.30
CA ALA A 424 22.72 -16.93 1.89
C ALA A 424 23.85 -16.31 1.05
N SER A 425 24.47 -17.12 0.20
CA SER A 425 25.43 -16.66 -0.81
C SER A 425 24.72 -15.85 -1.89
N LEU A 426 24.87 -14.53 -1.84
CA LEU A 426 24.17 -13.61 -2.73
C LEU A 426 24.90 -13.44 -4.07
N ALA A 427 24.18 -13.61 -5.17
CA ALA A 427 24.65 -13.27 -6.52
C ALA A 427 24.09 -11.92 -6.97
N LYS A 428 24.65 -11.33 -8.03
CA LYS A 428 24.03 -10.15 -8.68
C LYS A 428 22.71 -10.53 -9.37
N TYR A 429 22.69 -11.72 -9.96
CA TYR A 429 21.51 -12.32 -10.59
C TYR A 429 21.67 -13.83 -10.66
N PHE A 430 20.55 -14.55 -10.84
CA PHE A 430 20.54 -15.98 -11.13
C PHE A 430 19.33 -16.36 -12.01
N ALA A 431 19.46 -17.43 -12.77
CA ALA A 431 18.42 -17.88 -13.70
C ALA A 431 17.24 -18.52 -12.95
N LEU A 432 16.04 -18.34 -13.49
CA LEU A 432 14.86 -19.10 -13.07
C LEU A 432 14.96 -20.56 -13.53
N VAL A 433 14.53 -21.48 -12.67
CA VAL A 433 14.35 -22.89 -13.01
C VAL A 433 12.88 -23.25 -12.81
N LEU A 434 12.21 -23.66 -13.90
CA LEU A 434 10.85 -24.18 -13.91
C LEU A 434 10.87 -25.70 -14.10
N GLU A 435 10.04 -26.41 -13.35
CA GLU A 435 9.77 -27.84 -13.55
C GLU A 435 8.30 -28.04 -13.93
N ASP A 436 8.06 -28.52 -15.14
CA ASP A 436 6.73 -28.93 -15.62
C ASP A 436 6.62 -30.46 -15.51
N ASP A 437 5.58 -30.97 -14.86
CA ASP A 437 5.40 -32.41 -14.58
C ASP A 437 5.42 -33.29 -15.85
N GLU A 438 5.17 -32.72 -17.05
CA GLU A 438 5.15 -33.46 -18.32
C GLU A 438 6.42 -33.34 -19.17
N ASN A 439 7.32 -32.39 -18.90
CA ASN A 439 8.44 -32.07 -19.80
C ASN A 439 9.77 -31.81 -19.11
N THR A 440 9.93 -32.12 -17.82
CA THR A 440 11.24 -32.08 -17.16
C THR A 440 12.22 -32.95 -17.96
N PRO A 441 13.29 -32.39 -18.56
CA PRO A 441 14.31 -33.21 -19.19
C PRO A 441 14.99 -34.01 -18.08
N THR A 442 14.58 -35.27 -17.91
CA THR A 442 15.04 -36.21 -16.86
C THR A 442 16.54 -36.55 -16.95
N ALA A 443 17.31 -35.84 -17.79
CA ALA A 443 18.72 -36.07 -18.06
C ALA A 443 19.60 -34.79 -18.03
N ILE A 444 19.04 -33.62 -17.65
CA ILE A 444 19.88 -32.44 -17.36
C ILE A 444 20.66 -32.62 -16.05
N GLU A 445 20.10 -33.34 -15.09
CA GLU A 445 20.67 -33.62 -13.76
C GLU A 445 21.97 -34.46 -13.80
N ASN A 446 22.23 -35.21 -14.88
CA ASN A 446 23.47 -35.98 -15.06
C ASN A 446 24.64 -35.08 -15.54
N ILE A 447 24.95 -34.02 -14.80
CA ILE A 447 26.15 -33.17 -15.00
C ILE A 447 27.40 -33.85 -14.41
N SER A 448 27.25 -34.82 -13.51
CA SER A 448 28.38 -35.59 -12.96
C SER A 448 28.89 -36.70 -13.90
N GLU A 449 28.09 -37.15 -14.88
CA GLU A 449 28.53 -38.13 -15.88
C GLU A 449 29.43 -37.50 -16.98
N THR A 450 29.55 -36.18 -17.02
CA THR A 450 30.12 -35.46 -18.16
C THR A 450 31.63 -35.62 -18.32
N GLU A 451 32.44 -35.66 -17.26
CA GLU A 451 33.90 -35.84 -17.45
C GLU A 451 34.26 -37.21 -18.03
N ASN A 452 33.61 -38.27 -17.54
CA ASN A 452 33.81 -39.62 -18.06
C ASN A 452 33.22 -39.76 -19.46
N ALA A 453 32.05 -39.18 -19.74
CA ALA A 453 31.46 -39.19 -21.08
C ALA A 453 32.29 -38.39 -22.11
N ILE A 454 32.83 -37.22 -21.73
CA ILE A 454 33.75 -36.40 -22.54
C ILE A 454 35.02 -37.21 -22.87
N LYS A 455 35.56 -37.96 -21.91
CA LYS A 455 36.79 -38.77 -22.08
C LYS A 455 36.53 -40.21 -22.57
N SER A 456 35.27 -40.61 -22.74
CA SER A 456 34.90 -42.02 -23.03
C SER A 456 35.19 -42.47 -24.46
N GLY A 457 35.35 -41.55 -25.41
CA GLY A 457 35.43 -41.87 -26.83
C GLY A 457 34.11 -42.29 -27.48
N LYS A 458 33.02 -42.41 -26.70
CA LYS A 458 31.73 -42.95 -27.16
C LYS A 458 30.98 -42.03 -28.12
N TYR A 459 31.11 -40.71 -27.97
CA TYR A 459 30.36 -39.72 -28.74
C TYR A 459 31.29 -38.81 -29.55
N PRO A 460 30.89 -38.39 -30.76
CA PRO A 460 31.62 -37.40 -31.52
C PRO A 460 31.58 -36.04 -30.82
N ILE A 461 32.73 -35.38 -30.87
CA ILE A 461 32.98 -34.05 -30.33
C ILE A 461 32.95 -33.09 -31.50
N TYR A 462 32.33 -31.93 -31.32
CA TYR A 462 32.22 -30.89 -32.33
C TYR A 462 32.80 -29.59 -31.81
N THR A 463 33.36 -28.78 -32.70
CA THR A 463 33.68 -27.39 -32.43
C THR A 463 32.41 -26.55 -32.31
N ILE A 464 32.51 -25.31 -31.81
CA ILE A 464 31.35 -24.42 -31.65
C ILE A 464 30.69 -24.03 -32.99
N ASP A 465 31.44 -24.08 -34.10
CA ASP A 465 30.95 -23.87 -35.47
C ASP A 465 30.44 -25.18 -36.12
N GLY A 466 30.31 -26.26 -35.34
CA GLY A 466 29.66 -27.51 -35.76
C GLY A 466 30.54 -28.47 -36.57
N LYS A 467 31.87 -28.24 -36.64
CA LYS A 467 32.78 -29.18 -37.31
C LYS A 467 33.09 -30.36 -36.39
N ASN A 468 33.09 -31.57 -36.96
CA ASN A 468 33.46 -32.77 -36.22
C ASN A 468 34.96 -32.72 -35.87
N ALA A 469 35.28 -32.78 -34.57
CA ALA A 469 36.61 -32.77 -33.98
C ALA A 469 37.11 -34.18 -33.57
N GLY A 470 36.39 -35.22 -33.98
CA GLY A 470 36.67 -36.61 -33.61
C GLY A 470 36.04 -36.99 -32.27
N ASN A 471 36.50 -38.10 -31.67
CA ASN A 471 35.94 -38.62 -30.42
C ASN A 471 36.95 -38.61 -29.27
N ASP A 472 38.22 -38.30 -29.53
CA ASP A 472 39.30 -38.39 -28.57
C ASP A 472 39.53 -37.03 -27.89
N TYR A 473 39.26 -36.95 -26.59
CA TYR A 473 39.47 -35.75 -25.78
C TYR A 473 40.94 -35.32 -25.67
N SER A 474 41.88 -36.26 -25.77
CA SER A 474 43.31 -36.00 -25.55
C SER A 474 43.96 -35.18 -26.67
N ILE A 475 43.40 -35.24 -27.87
CA ILE A 475 43.91 -34.54 -29.06
C ILE A 475 43.29 -33.16 -29.28
N LEU A 476 42.26 -32.79 -28.49
CA LEU A 476 41.63 -31.48 -28.58
C LEU A 476 42.58 -30.39 -28.10
N LYS A 477 42.52 -29.24 -28.76
CA LYS A 477 43.34 -28.08 -28.42
C LYS A 477 42.84 -27.45 -27.13
N SER A 478 43.74 -27.27 -26.15
CA SER A 478 43.43 -26.53 -24.92
C SER A 478 43.17 -25.05 -25.19
N GLY A 479 42.27 -24.45 -24.40
CA GLY A 479 41.83 -23.07 -24.53
C GLY A 479 40.57 -22.86 -25.37
N GLU A 480 39.87 -23.93 -25.77
CA GLU A 480 38.71 -23.86 -26.67
C GLU A 480 37.44 -24.53 -26.10
N ILE A 481 36.27 -24.14 -26.62
CA ILE A 481 34.96 -24.72 -26.28
C ILE A 481 34.55 -25.73 -27.34
N TYR A 482 34.13 -26.91 -26.88
CA TYR A 482 33.64 -28.01 -27.71
C TYR A 482 32.24 -28.45 -27.28
N ILE A 483 31.56 -29.22 -28.13
CA ILE A 483 30.22 -29.77 -27.93
C ILE A 483 30.29 -31.29 -28.03
N VAL A 484 29.79 -32.02 -27.03
CA VAL A 484 29.63 -33.49 -27.08
C VAL A 484 28.24 -33.86 -26.58
N ASN A 485 27.53 -34.70 -27.33
CA ASN A 485 26.16 -35.12 -26.99
C ASN A 485 25.23 -33.94 -26.64
N GLY A 486 25.30 -32.85 -27.41
CA GLY A 486 24.49 -31.64 -27.21
C GLY A 486 24.93 -30.72 -26.06
N LYS A 487 26.03 -31.03 -25.35
CA LYS A 487 26.53 -30.26 -24.20
C LYS A 487 27.86 -29.59 -24.50
N LYS A 488 28.03 -28.33 -24.06
CA LYS A 488 29.28 -27.54 -24.22
C LYS A 488 30.27 -27.84 -23.08
N PHE A 489 31.56 -27.99 -23.38
CA PHE A 489 32.64 -28.06 -22.39
C PHE A 489 33.85 -27.23 -22.82
N TYR A 490 34.61 -26.72 -21.85
CA TYR A 490 35.87 -25.99 -22.08
C TYR A 490 37.05 -26.94 -21.85
N LYS A 491 37.95 -27.05 -22.83
CA LYS A 491 39.19 -27.81 -22.68
C LYS A 491 40.22 -26.93 -22.00
N PHE A 492 40.52 -27.22 -20.74
CA PHE A 492 41.58 -26.55 -19.96
C PHE A 492 42.97 -26.80 -20.55
#